data_AF-A0A7M4D5B1-F1
#
_entry.id   AF-A0A7M4D5B1-F1
#
_cell.length_a   1.000
_cell.length_b   1.000
_cell.length_c   1.000
_cell.angle_alpha   90.00
_cell.angle_beta   90.00
_cell.angle_gamma   90.00
#
_symmetry.space_group_name_H-M   'P 1'
#
loop_
_entity.id
_entity.type
_entity.pdbx_description
1 polymer ?
#
loop_
_entity_poly.entity_id
_entity_poly.type
_entity_poly.pdbx_seq_one_letter_code
_entity_poly.pdbx_strand_id
1 'polypeptide(L)'
;MMKFNYTLLSFFCILFIVSCDKNETSLIQKEELQAEVPDIVLGKKLENPYTVENMQKAYDNLNKENGLKSSFQIQTTDLYVRFAPADEEQWQQLRADSLELFDMPLDYEIEEGGTFYHDPGISTDQITWQYTVVPVNYNFPDVTYEVLAELFLQEEDQEDSGMTKSGLMQNNDWANLEDEALKITGNYNPEDYQEEGNLKSKWRPSGEIKVEDDYMDIIPLEGVRVVVKRWFKWKHDITDKDGKFSTAKFRSKTVKYGIKWERRDFDIRSGSYGQAWYNFVKKEKNLGI
;
A
#
# COMPACT_ATOMS: atom_id res chain seq x y z
N MET A 1 11.71 -19.71 -99.67
CA MET A 1 13.04 -20.33 -99.79
C MET A 1 13.86 -19.87 -98.60
N MET A 2 14.54 -20.82 -97.94
CA MET A 2 15.47 -20.68 -96.79
C MET A 2 14.92 -20.38 -95.38
N LYS A 3 15.31 -21.31 -94.49
CA LYS A 3 15.16 -21.39 -93.04
C LYS A 3 16.35 -20.71 -92.33
N PHE A 4 16.32 -20.77 -90.98
CA PHE A 4 17.39 -20.57 -89.98
C PHE A 4 17.57 -19.09 -89.51
N ASN A 5 17.69 -18.76 -88.22
CA ASN A 5 18.05 -19.55 -87.04
C ASN A 5 17.62 -18.90 -85.72
N TYR A 6 17.39 -19.73 -84.69
CA TYR A 6 17.32 -19.33 -83.29
C TYR A 6 18.72 -19.22 -82.69
N THR A 7 18.99 -18.17 -81.92
CA THR A 7 19.95 -18.25 -80.82
C THR A 7 19.48 -17.44 -79.63
N LEU A 8 19.21 -18.17 -78.57
CA LEU A 8 18.99 -17.75 -77.19
C LEU A 8 20.24 -17.04 -76.67
N LEU A 9 20.13 -15.81 -76.16
CA LEU A 9 21.00 -15.36 -75.09
C LEU A 9 20.24 -14.40 -74.18
N SER A 10 19.77 -14.98 -73.08
CA SER A 10 19.39 -14.29 -71.86
C SER A 10 20.57 -13.46 -71.36
N PHE A 11 20.44 -12.14 -71.36
CA PHE A 11 21.13 -11.32 -70.36
C PHE A 11 20.22 -10.17 -69.95
N PHE A 12 19.66 -10.35 -68.77
CA PHE A 12 18.80 -9.44 -68.02
C PHE A 12 19.66 -8.23 -67.61
N CYS A 13 19.65 -7.16 -68.42
CA CYS A 13 20.22 -5.87 -68.01
C CYS A 13 19.17 -5.11 -67.20
N ILE A 14 19.38 -5.18 -65.89
CA ILE A 14 18.69 -4.47 -64.83
C ILE A 14 18.62 -2.96 -65.18
N LEU A 15 17.39 -2.48 -65.39
CA LEU A 15 17.07 -1.06 -65.28
C LEU A 15 17.35 -0.66 -63.83
N PHE A 16 18.34 0.22 -63.63
CA PHE A 16 18.47 0.99 -62.40
C PHE A 16 17.30 1.98 -62.32
N ILE A 17 16.15 1.46 -61.89
CA ILE A 17 15.15 2.28 -61.22
C ILE A 17 15.76 2.63 -59.86
N VAL A 18 16.15 3.90 -59.73
CA VAL A 18 16.38 4.56 -58.46
C VAL A 18 15.11 4.38 -57.64
N SER A 19 15.15 3.40 -56.73
CA SER A 19 14.13 3.19 -55.71
C SER A 19 14.36 4.25 -54.63
N CYS A 20 13.33 5.04 -54.33
CA CYS A 20 13.22 5.68 -53.03
C CYS A 20 13.25 4.57 -51.98
N ASP A 21 14.29 4.52 -51.15
CA ASP A 21 14.29 3.68 -49.95
C ASP A 21 13.22 4.19 -48.98
N LYS A 22 12.04 3.60 -49.12
CA LYS A 22 11.03 3.56 -48.07
C LYS A 22 11.44 2.47 -47.09
N ASN A 23 11.61 2.88 -45.84
CA ASN A 23 11.45 2.03 -44.67
C ASN A 23 12.19 0.69 -44.69
N GLU A 24 13.48 0.70 -44.37
CA GLU A 24 13.99 -0.30 -43.44
C GLU A 24 13.89 0.26 -42.02
N THR A 25 12.65 0.34 -41.52
CA THR A 25 12.45 0.05 -40.11
C THR A 25 12.89 -1.38 -39.93
N SER A 26 14.12 -1.59 -39.45
CA SER A 26 14.46 -2.84 -38.80
C SER A 26 13.37 -3.04 -37.74
N LEU A 27 12.54 -4.06 -37.95
CA LEU A 27 11.68 -4.57 -36.92
C LEU A 27 12.65 -5.14 -35.88
N ILE A 28 13.10 -4.27 -34.97
CA ILE A 28 13.39 -4.69 -33.63
C ILE A 28 12.08 -5.34 -33.20
N GLN A 29 12.05 -6.67 -33.27
CA GLN A 29 11.20 -7.45 -32.41
C GLN A 29 11.56 -6.95 -31.02
N LYS A 30 10.79 -5.98 -30.54
CA LYS A 30 10.72 -5.66 -29.14
C LYS A 30 10.15 -6.94 -28.58
N GLU A 31 11.02 -7.84 -28.16
CA GLU A 31 10.67 -8.77 -27.11
C GLU A 31 10.10 -7.85 -26.03
N GLU A 32 8.77 -7.83 -25.91
CA GLU A 32 8.15 -7.45 -24.66
C GLU A 32 8.72 -8.44 -23.66
N LEU A 33 9.85 -8.07 -23.07
CA LEU A 33 10.24 -8.57 -21.78
C LEU A 33 9.15 -8.03 -20.85
N GLN A 34 8.01 -8.70 -20.85
CA GLN A 34 6.99 -8.53 -19.82
C GLN A 34 7.69 -9.05 -18.58
N ALA A 35 8.43 -8.16 -17.90
CA ALA A 35 8.96 -8.46 -16.59
C ALA A 35 7.73 -8.86 -15.77
N GLU A 36 7.63 -10.14 -15.40
CA GLU A 36 6.59 -10.59 -14.48
C GLU A 36 6.81 -9.80 -13.20
N VAL A 37 5.95 -8.81 -12.97
CA VAL A 37 6.01 -7.99 -11.79
C VAL A 37 5.41 -8.83 -10.66
N PRO A 38 6.16 -9.10 -9.57
CA PRO A 38 5.71 -10.08 -8.59
C PRO A 38 4.46 -9.61 -7.84
N ASP A 39 3.59 -10.57 -7.56
CA ASP A 39 2.42 -10.39 -6.71
C ASP A 39 2.85 -10.30 -5.24
N ILE A 40 2.01 -9.68 -4.42
CA ILE A 40 2.18 -9.66 -2.96
C ILE A 40 1.84 -11.05 -2.42
N VAL A 41 2.75 -11.64 -1.64
CA VAL A 41 2.52 -12.92 -0.96
C VAL A 41 2.22 -12.66 0.51
N LEU A 42 1.03 -13.07 0.94
CA LEU A 42 0.63 -13.01 2.35
C LEU A 42 1.12 -14.23 3.12
N GLY A 43 1.59 -13.99 4.33
CA GLY A 43 1.92 -15.04 5.29
C GLY A 43 0.74 -15.42 6.18
N LYS A 44 1.04 -15.76 7.44
CA LYS A 44 0.00 -16.09 8.40
C LYS A 44 -0.88 -14.88 8.76
N LYS A 45 -2.14 -15.17 9.08
CA LYS A 45 -3.01 -14.24 9.78
C LYS A 45 -2.46 -13.96 11.17
N LEU A 46 -2.39 -12.69 11.54
CA LEU A 46 -1.97 -12.23 12.85
C LEU A 46 -3.18 -12.05 13.77
N GLU A 47 -3.02 -12.35 15.06
CA GLU A 47 -4.04 -12.03 16.04
C GLU A 47 -4.11 -10.50 16.23
N ASN A 48 -5.25 -9.90 15.92
CA ASN A 48 -5.38 -8.44 15.90
C ASN A 48 -5.37 -7.86 17.34
N PRO A 49 -4.37 -7.05 17.72
CA PRO A 49 -4.30 -6.45 19.06
C PRO A 49 -5.34 -5.36 19.28
N TYR A 50 -5.87 -4.75 18.22
CA TYR A 50 -6.80 -3.61 18.29
C TYR A 50 -8.27 -4.00 18.31
N THR A 51 -8.61 -5.30 18.31
CA THR A 51 -10.01 -5.69 18.51
C THR A 51 -10.48 -5.21 19.88
N VAL A 52 -11.76 -4.84 20.01
CA VAL A 52 -12.35 -4.47 21.30
C VAL A 52 -12.09 -5.56 22.35
N GLU A 53 -12.16 -6.84 21.96
CA GLU A 53 -11.86 -7.97 22.84
C GLU A 53 -10.41 -7.94 23.38
N ASN A 54 -9.40 -7.79 22.50
CA ASN A 54 -8.01 -7.81 22.94
C ASN A 54 -7.61 -6.53 23.67
N MET A 55 -8.17 -5.39 23.29
CA MET A 55 -7.99 -4.14 24.02
C MET A 55 -8.65 -4.21 25.41
N GLN A 56 -9.80 -4.87 25.56
CA GLN A 56 -10.42 -5.11 26.87
C GLN A 56 -9.58 -6.04 27.74
N LYS A 57 -9.06 -7.14 27.19
CA LYS A 57 -8.13 -8.03 27.92
C LYS A 57 -6.89 -7.27 28.41
N ALA A 58 -6.30 -6.43 27.55
CA ALA A 58 -5.16 -5.61 27.90
C ALA A 58 -5.50 -4.59 29.01
N TYR A 59 -6.66 -3.95 28.91
CA TYR A 59 -7.16 -3.02 29.93
C TYR A 59 -7.34 -3.72 31.30
N ASP A 60 -7.93 -4.91 31.31
CA ASP A 60 -8.14 -5.70 32.53
C ASP A 60 -6.84 -6.14 33.19
N ASN A 61 -5.82 -6.48 32.39
CA ASN A 61 -4.48 -6.79 32.89
C ASN A 61 -3.85 -5.57 33.56
N LEU A 62 -3.84 -4.42 32.88
CA LEU A 62 -3.21 -3.21 33.41
C LEU A 62 -3.94 -2.66 34.64
N ASN A 63 -5.26 -2.79 34.73
CA ASN A 63 -6.01 -2.39 35.92
C ASN A 63 -5.62 -3.20 37.17
N LYS A 64 -5.35 -4.51 37.03
CA LYS A 64 -4.89 -5.35 38.15
C LYS A 64 -3.50 -4.92 38.64
N GLU A 65 -2.66 -4.41 37.75
CA GLU A 65 -1.29 -3.99 38.03
C GLU A 65 -1.17 -2.50 38.42
N ASN A 66 -2.28 -1.75 38.46
CA ASN A 66 -2.30 -0.29 38.56
C ASN A 66 -1.46 0.40 37.46
N GLY A 67 -1.44 -0.18 36.26
CA GLY A 67 -0.69 0.28 35.09
C GLY A 67 -1.33 1.44 34.31
N LEU A 68 -2.54 1.86 34.70
CA LEU A 68 -3.28 2.97 34.09
C LEU A 68 -3.51 4.10 35.10
N LYS A 69 -3.34 5.35 34.65
CA LYS A 69 -3.56 6.56 35.46
C LYS A 69 -4.97 7.13 35.29
N SER A 70 -5.62 6.86 34.16
CA SER A 70 -6.94 7.37 33.80
C SER A 70 -7.95 6.24 33.78
N SER A 71 -9.19 6.53 34.17
CA SER A 71 -10.32 5.61 33.98
C SER A 71 -11.02 5.93 32.67
N PHE A 72 -11.16 4.94 31.80
CA PHE A 72 -11.85 5.02 30.52
C PHE A 72 -12.49 3.66 30.21
N GLN A 73 -13.40 3.64 29.24
CA GLN A 73 -14.07 2.42 28.79
C GLN A 73 -13.54 2.03 27.41
N ILE A 74 -13.33 0.73 27.21
CA ILE A 74 -13.08 0.18 25.88
C ILE A 74 -14.44 0.08 25.17
N GLN A 75 -14.53 0.68 24.00
CA GLN A 75 -15.73 0.68 23.17
C GLN A 75 -15.33 0.64 21.69
N THR A 76 -16.24 0.27 20.81
CA THR A 76 -15.98 0.30 19.38
C THR A 76 -15.85 1.75 18.90
N THR A 77 -14.70 2.10 18.34
CA THR A 77 -14.46 3.41 17.70
C THR A 77 -14.49 3.29 16.19
N ASP A 78 -13.99 2.17 15.66
CA ASP A 78 -13.81 1.92 14.23
C ASP A 78 -14.17 0.47 13.89
N LEU A 79 -14.43 0.24 12.61
CA LEU A 79 -14.75 -1.05 12.03
C LEU A 79 -13.68 -1.41 11.00
N TYR A 80 -13.07 -2.58 11.13
CA TYR A 80 -12.30 -3.19 10.06
C TYR A 80 -13.27 -3.86 9.09
N VAL A 81 -13.30 -3.40 7.84
CA VAL A 81 -14.26 -3.85 6.84
C VAL A 81 -13.57 -4.23 5.54
N ARG A 82 -14.25 -5.04 4.73
CA ARG A 82 -13.90 -5.25 3.32
C ARG A 82 -15.12 -5.09 2.43
N PHE A 83 -14.91 -4.53 1.24
CA PHE A 83 -15.93 -4.36 0.21
C PHE A 83 -15.67 -5.31 -0.96
N ALA A 84 -16.74 -5.81 -1.59
CA ALA A 84 -16.71 -6.52 -2.86
C ALA A 84 -17.48 -5.68 -3.91
N PRO A 85 -16.79 -4.76 -4.61
CA PRO A 85 -17.36 -4.08 -5.75
C PRO A 85 -17.69 -5.09 -6.86
N ALA A 86 -18.93 -5.07 -7.33
CA ALA A 86 -19.35 -5.93 -8.43
C ALA A 86 -18.83 -5.45 -9.79
N ASP A 87 -18.59 -4.14 -9.93
CA ASP A 87 -18.21 -3.49 -11.17
C ASP A 87 -17.44 -2.17 -10.92
N GLU A 88 -17.01 -1.53 -12.02
CA GLU A 88 -16.28 -0.27 -11.97
C GLU A 88 -17.13 0.87 -11.39
N GLU A 89 -18.47 0.85 -11.50
CA GLU A 89 -19.31 1.90 -10.92
C GLU A 89 -19.24 1.85 -9.39
N GLN A 90 -19.42 0.66 -8.81
CA GLN A 90 -19.27 0.45 -7.37
C GLN A 90 -17.82 0.72 -6.90
N TRP A 91 -16.82 0.40 -7.72
CA TRP A 91 -15.44 0.74 -7.42
C TRP A 91 -15.21 2.25 -7.33
N GLN A 92 -15.74 3.01 -8.30
CA GLN A 92 -15.65 4.46 -8.30
C GLN A 92 -16.43 5.11 -7.14
N GLN A 93 -17.56 4.51 -6.72
CA GLN A 93 -18.27 4.94 -5.52
C GLN A 93 -17.39 4.87 -4.26
N LEU A 94 -16.68 3.76 -4.05
CA LEU A 94 -15.77 3.62 -2.90
C LEU A 94 -14.61 4.63 -2.93
N ARG A 95 -14.09 4.94 -4.12
CA ARG A 95 -13.01 5.92 -4.28
C ARG A 95 -13.47 7.37 -4.04
N ALA A 96 -14.74 7.67 -4.31
CA ALA A 96 -15.31 9.00 -4.07
C ALA A 96 -15.34 9.37 -2.56
N ASP A 97 -15.49 8.38 -1.69
CA ASP A 97 -15.56 8.55 -0.23
C ASP A 97 -14.22 8.86 0.44
N SER A 98 -13.15 9.05 -0.34
CA SER A 98 -11.78 9.34 0.15
C SER A 98 -11.25 8.29 1.14
N LEU A 99 -11.78 7.06 1.06
CA LEU A 99 -11.30 5.93 1.82
C LEU A 99 -9.89 5.53 1.37
N GLU A 100 -9.05 5.13 2.32
CA GLU A 100 -7.82 4.44 1.98
C GLU A 100 -8.15 2.94 1.84
N LEU A 101 -8.30 2.51 0.60
CA LEU A 101 -8.58 1.12 0.23
C LEU A 101 -7.27 0.37 -0.03
N PHE A 102 -7.23 -0.87 0.46
CA PHE A 102 -6.15 -1.83 0.22
C PHE A 102 -6.74 -3.06 -0.46
N ASP A 103 -6.05 -3.56 -1.47
CA ASP A 103 -6.37 -4.83 -2.14
C ASP A 103 -6.07 -6.05 -1.24
N MET A 104 -5.31 -5.88 -0.15
CA MET A 104 -4.92 -6.95 0.77
C MET A 104 -5.48 -6.77 2.20
N PRO A 105 -5.71 -7.87 2.94
CA PRO A 105 -5.98 -7.83 4.38
C PRO A 105 -4.92 -7.06 5.19
N LEU A 106 -5.38 -6.35 6.22
CA LEU A 106 -4.52 -5.53 7.09
C LEU A 106 -3.90 -6.30 8.25
N ASP A 107 -4.41 -7.49 8.55
CA ASP A 107 -4.06 -8.38 9.67
C ASP A 107 -3.29 -9.62 9.24
N TYR A 108 -2.55 -9.54 8.14
CA TYR A 108 -1.68 -10.61 7.64
C TYR A 108 -0.21 -10.17 7.60
N GLU A 109 0.68 -11.14 7.77
CA GLU A 109 2.08 -10.96 7.39
C GLU A 109 2.19 -10.74 5.89
N ILE A 110 3.17 -9.95 5.48
CA ILE A 110 3.55 -9.80 4.07
C ILE A 110 4.89 -10.50 3.98
N GLU A 111 4.89 -11.73 3.48
CA GLU A 111 6.10 -12.55 3.34
C GLU A 111 6.95 -12.00 2.20
N GLU A 112 6.31 -11.68 1.08
CA GLU A 112 6.96 -11.09 -0.08
C GLU A 112 6.21 -9.83 -0.52
N GLY A 113 6.97 -8.74 -0.68
CA GLY A 113 6.46 -7.52 -1.28
C GLY A 113 6.26 -7.72 -2.78
N GLY A 114 5.30 -6.99 -3.33
CA GLY A 114 4.95 -7.07 -4.73
C GLY A 114 4.18 -5.83 -5.15
N THR A 115 3.46 -5.95 -6.26
CA THR A 115 2.73 -4.81 -6.84
C THR A 115 1.23 -4.88 -6.72
N PHE A 116 0.64 -6.04 -6.53
CA PHE A 116 -0.77 -6.15 -6.17
C PHE A 116 -1.01 -7.45 -5.41
N TYR A 117 -2.07 -7.50 -4.62
CA TYR A 117 -2.60 -8.74 -4.08
C TYR A 117 -3.94 -9.03 -4.76
N HIS A 118 -4.18 -10.29 -5.13
CA HIS A 118 -5.49 -10.74 -5.58
C HIS A 118 -5.91 -11.96 -4.76
N ASP A 119 -7.07 -11.88 -4.12
CA ASP A 119 -7.63 -12.99 -3.35
C ASP A 119 -7.76 -14.26 -4.23
N PRO A 120 -7.12 -15.38 -3.88
CA PRO A 120 -7.16 -16.60 -4.69
C PRO A 120 -8.55 -17.22 -4.87
N GLY A 121 -9.52 -16.84 -4.02
CA GLY A 121 -10.91 -17.24 -4.12
C GLY A 121 -11.74 -16.40 -5.08
N ILE A 122 -11.18 -15.32 -5.65
CA ILE A 122 -11.83 -14.44 -6.62
C ILE A 122 -11.24 -14.67 -8.01
N SER A 123 -12.08 -14.70 -9.04
CA SER A 123 -11.61 -14.83 -10.42
C SER A 123 -10.79 -13.62 -10.85
N THR A 124 -9.76 -13.81 -11.68
CA THR A 124 -8.80 -12.74 -12.06
C THR A 124 -9.41 -11.65 -12.95
N ASP A 125 -10.59 -11.88 -13.51
CA ASP A 125 -11.39 -10.91 -14.27
C ASP A 125 -12.32 -10.06 -13.38
N GLN A 126 -12.37 -10.32 -12.08
CA GLN A 126 -13.19 -9.59 -11.11
C GLN A 126 -12.34 -8.66 -10.24
N ILE A 127 -12.99 -7.65 -9.66
CA ILE A 127 -12.37 -6.77 -8.67
C ILE A 127 -12.19 -7.56 -7.39
N THR A 128 -10.96 -7.56 -6.84
CA THR A 128 -10.67 -8.24 -5.58
C THR A 128 -11.24 -7.50 -4.38
N TRP A 129 -11.22 -8.12 -3.20
CA TRP A 129 -11.67 -7.48 -1.96
C TRP A 129 -10.93 -6.17 -1.67
N GLN A 130 -11.66 -5.18 -1.17
CA GLN A 130 -11.12 -3.86 -0.85
C GLN A 130 -11.24 -3.62 0.66
N TYR A 131 -10.12 -3.72 1.35
CA TYR A 131 -10.00 -3.65 2.80
C TYR A 131 -9.77 -2.21 3.26
N THR A 132 -10.41 -1.84 4.37
CA THR A 132 -10.20 -0.52 4.99
C THR A 132 -10.70 -0.51 6.45
N VAL A 133 -10.54 0.64 7.10
CA VAL A 133 -11.02 0.93 8.45
C VAL A 133 -11.84 2.20 8.37
N VAL A 134 -13.05 2.13 8.92
CA VAL A 134 -13.99 3.25 8.92
C VAL A 134 -14.48 3.51 10.34
N PRO A 135 -14.86 4.75 10.68
CA PRO A 135 -15.48 5.04 11.97
C PRO A 135 -16.74 4.19 12.21
N VAL A 136 -17.07 3.90 13.48
CA VAL A 136 -18.24 3.07 13.85
C VAL A 136 -19.58 3.62 13.34
N ASN A 137 -19.65 4.92 13.05
CA ASN A 137 -20.82 5.60 12.49
C ASN A 137 -20.71 5.87 10.98
N TYR A 138 -19.82 5.18 10.26
CA TYR A 138 -19.67 5.31 8.82
C TYR A 138 -20.95 4.89 8.09
N ASN A 139 -21.38 5.71 7.13
CA ASN A 139 -22.55 5.44 6.31
C ASN A 139 -22.09 4.61 5.10
N PHE A 140 -22.36 3.32 5.12
CA PHE A 140 -21.95 2.43 4.03
C PHE A 140 -22.70 2.74 2.72
N PRO A 141 -21.98 2.77 1.58
CA PRO A 141 -22.60 2.87 0.26
C PRO A 141 -23.32 1.57 -0.12
N ASP A 142 -24.07 1.58 -1.23
CA ASP A 142 -24.73 0.40 -1.80
C ASP A 142 -23.72 -0.52 -2.54
N VAL A 143 -22.72 -0.98 -1.79
CA VAL A 143 -21.68 -1.91 -2.23
C VAL A 143 -21.63 -3.05 -1.22
N THR A 144 -21.52 -4.29 -1.69
CA THR A 144 -21.46 -5.45 -0.77
C THR A 144 -20.26 -5.33 0.15
N TYR A 145 -20.46 -5.50 1.46
CA TYR A 145 -19.39 -5.39 2.45
C TYR A 145 -19.52 -6.40 3.59
N GLU A 146 -18.42 -6.62 4.29
CA GLU A 146 -18.35 -7.44 5.51
C GLU A 146 -17.58 -6.69 6.59
N VAL A 147 -18.10 -6.71 7.82
CA VAL A 147 -17.40 -6.25 9.02
C VAL A 147 -16.57 -7.40 9.57
N LEU A 148 -15.24 -7.25 9.53
CA LEU A 148 -14.28 -8.26 9.93
C LEU A 148 -13.92 -8.19 11.42
N ALA A 149 -13.92 -6.98 11.99
CA ALA A 149 -13.69 -6.76 13.42
C ALA A 149 -14.21 -5.40 13.89
N GLU A 150 -14.68 -5.35 15.13
CA GLU A 150 -14.83 -4.11 15.89
C GLU A 150 -13.50 -3.72 16.52
N LEU A 151 -13.07 -2.48 16.30
CA LEU A 151 -11.77 -1.97 16.74
C LEU A 151 -11.93 -0.89 17.81
N PHE A 152 -10.92 -0.81 18.69
CA PHE A 152 -10.69 0.34 19.55
C PHE A 152 -9.37 1.00 19.17
N LEU A 153 -9.46 2.14 18.48
CA LEU A 153 -8.32 2.94 18.02
C LEU A 153 -8.33 4.32 18.69
N GLN A 154 -7.14 4.89 18.83
CA GLN A 154 -6.98 6.27 19.29
C GLN A 154 -7.11 7.22 18.09
N GLU A 155 -8.00 8.21 18.17
CA GLU A 155 -8.06 9.30 17.20
C GLU A 155 -6.69 10.00 17.10
N GLU A 156 -6.13 10.11 15.89
CA GLU A 156 -4.73 10.52 15.72
C GLU A 156 -4.50 12.04 15.67
N ASP A 157 -5.56 12.86 15.69
CA ASP A 157 -5.42 14.29 15.42
C ASP A 157 -5.61 15.16 16.67
N GLN A 158 -4.49 15.45 17.35
CA GLN A 158 -3.89 16.79 17.44
C GLN A 158 -2.44 16.62 17.93
N GLU A 159 -1.46 16.83 17.06
CA GLU A 159 -0.06 16.98 17.49
C GLU A 159 0.00 18.16 18.49
N ASP A 160 0.53 17.91 19.70
CA ASP A 160 0.87 18.87 20.78
C ASP A 160 -0.13 19.23 21.89
N SER A 161 -1.34 18.65 22.01
CA SER A 161 -2.22 19.00 23.15
C SER A 161 -1.96 18.25 24.47
N GLY A 162 -1.13 17.18 24.46
CA GLY A 162 -0.90 16.32 25.63
C GLY A 162 -2.11 15.46 26.07
N MET A 163 -3.26 15.61 25.40
CA MET A 163 -4.51 14.87 25.63
C MET A 163 -5.06 14.29 24.31
N THR A 164 -5.76 13.17 24.39
CA THR A 164 -6.61 12.69 23.28
C THR A 164 -7.82 13.61 23.13
N LYS A 165 -8.42 13.71 21.93
CA LYS A 165 -9.65 14.50 21.68
C LYS A 165 -10.83 14.14 22.59
N SER A 166 -10.83 12.92 23.13
CA SER A 166 -11.79 12.47 24.12
C SER A 166 -11.61 13.13 25.50
N GLY A 167 -10.42 13.64 25.85
CA GLY A 167 -10.09 14.11 27.19
C GLY A 167 -10.06 12.98 28.26
N LEU A 168 -10.41 11.75 27.90
CA LEU A 168 -10.59 10.61 28.82
C LEU A 168 -9.33 9.75 28.99
N MET A 169 -8.34 9.84 28.10
CA MET A 169 -7.16 8.96 28.14
C MET A 169 -5.87 9.75 27.91
N GLN A 170 -4.95 9.62 28.87
CA GLN A 170 -3.58 10.12 28.75
C GLN A 170 -2.79 9.33 27.69
N ASN A 171 -1.89 10.00 26.98
CA ASN A 171 -1.05 9.35 25.97
C ASN A 171 -0.24 8.15 26.50
N ASN A 172 0.17 8.19 27.77
CA ASN A 172 0.87 7.07 28.41
C ASN A 172 -0.03 5.86 28.64
N ASP A 173 -1.28 6.08 29.03
CA ASP A 173 -2.25 5.00 29.26
C ASP A 173 -2.57 4.30 27.95
N TRP A 174 -2.80 5.06 26.86
CA TRP A 174 -2.94 4.49 25.52
C TRP A 174 -1.73 3.64 25.14
N ALA A 175 -0.53 4.18 25.34
CA ALA A 175 0.66 3.49 24.92
C ALA A 175 0.93 2.23 25.76
N ASN A 176 0.54 2.21 27.03
CA ASN A 176 0.60 1.02 27.87
C ASN A 176 -0.42 -0.03 27.43
N LEU A 177 -1.64 0.42 27.14
CA LEU A 177 -2.71 -0.43 26.61
C LEU A 177 -2.32 -1.07 25.29
N GLU A 178 -1.80 -0.29 24.35
CA GLU A 178 -1.34 -0.78 23.05
C GLU A 178 -0.17 -1.76 23.19
N ASP A 179 0.80 -1.49 24.09
CA ASP A 179 1.89 -2.44 24.37
C ASP A 179 1.37 -3.76 24.94
N GLU A 180 0.46 -3.70 25.92
CA GLU A 180 -0.11 -4.89 26.53
C GLU A 180 -0.93 -5.70 25.53
N ALA A 181 -1.75 -5.03 24.70
CA ALA A 181 -2.50 -5.67 23.63
C ALA A 181 -1.59 -6.35 22.59
N LEU A 182 -0.48 -5.70 22.22
CA LEU A 182 0.54 -6.31 21.36
C LEU A 182 1.21 -7.52 22.04
N LYS A 183 1.47 -7.47 23.35
CA LYS A 183 2.11 -8.58 24.08
C LYS A 183 1.20 -9.80 24.15
N ILE A 184 -0.06 -9.62 24.56
CA ILE A 184 -1.00 -10.74 24.72
C ILE A 184 -1.30 -11.44 23.39
N THR A 185 -1.20 -10.72 22.27
CA THR A 185 -1.39 -11.26 20.91
C THR A 185 -0.09 -11.74 20.25
N GLY A 186 1.05 -11.69 20.96
CA GLY A 186 2.34 -12.15 20.42
C GLY A 186 2.96 -11.24 19.35
N ASN A 187 2.50 -9.99 19.24
CA ASN A 187 2.91 -9.02 18.23
C ASN A 187 3.82 -7.90 18.78
N TYR A 188 4.21 -7.97 20.05
CA TYR A 188 5.09 -7.00 20.68
C TYR A 188 6.55 -7.33 20.43
N ASN A 189 7.27 -6.41 19.78
CA ASN A 189 8.72 -6.44 19.70
C ASN A 189 9.28 -5.22 20.46
N PRO A 190 10.06 -5.39 21.55
CA PRO A 190 10.64 -4.27 22.29
C PRO A 190 11.59 -3.41 21.43
N GLU A 191 12.28 -3.99 20.45
CA GLU A 191 13.21 -3.26 19.57
C GLU A 191 12.49 -2.21 18.71
N ASP A 192 11.21 -2.43 18.42
CA ASP A 192 10.36 -1.50 17.69
C ASP A 192 10.13 -0.20 18.47
N TYR A 193 10.48 -0.10 19.77
CA TYR A 193 10.20 1.07 20.60
C TYR A 193 11.50 1.69 21.15
N GLN A 194 11.50 3.00 21.43
CA GLN A 194 12.67 3.68 22.00
C GLN A 194 12.75 3.47 23.51
N GLU A 195 13.96 3.20 24.03
CA GLU A 195 14.18 2.86 25.45
C GLU A 195 14.53 4.07 26.34
N GLU A 196 14.88 5.24 25.81
CA GLU A 196 15.42 6.32 26.65
C GLU A 196 14.38 7.35 27.12
N GLY A 197 14.21 7.43 28.45
CA GLY A 197 14.00 8.68 29.17
C GLY A 197 12.64 9.37 28.99
N ASN A 198 11.59 8.79 29.61
CA ASN A 198 10.25 9.35 29.78
C ASN A 198 9.51 9.75 28.49
N LEU A 199 8.45 8.97 28.21
CA LEU A 199 7.50 9.03 27.09
C LEU A 199 8.02 8.41 25.80
N LYS A 200 7.33 7.34 25.38
CA LYS A 200 7.49 6.60 24.12
C LYS A 200 7.48 7.58 22.94
N SER A 201 8.66 8.06 22.56
CA SER A 201 8.81 9.16 21.61
C SER A 201 8.36 8.71 20.22
N LYS A 202 7.41 9.46 19.63
CA LYS A 202 6.98 9.21 18.26
C LYS A 202 8.03 9.79 17.29
N TRP A 203 8.33 9.10 16.20
CA TRP A 203 9.24 9.57 15.13
C TRP A 203 8.45 9.76 13.82
N ARG A 204 8.97 10.58 12.89
CA ARG A 204 8.34 10.82 11.58
C ARG A 204 8.99 9.93 10.51
N PRO A 205 8.26 8.97 9.92
CA PRO A 205 8.70 8.27 8.72
C PRO A 205 8.83 9.24 7.55
N SER A 206 10.04 9.33 6.99
CA SER A 206 10.39 10.18 5.86
C SER A 206 11.38 9.46 4.95
N GLY A 207 11.50 9.91 3.70
CA GLY A 207 12.42 9.34 2.74
C GLY A 207 12.43 10.14 1.43
N GLU A 208 13.05 9.55 0.41
CA GLU A 208 13.14 10.10 -0.93
C GLU A 208 12.80 8.98 -1.92
N ILE A 209 12.03 9.27 -2.97
CA ILE A 209 11.66 8.32 -4.02
C ILE A 209 12.33 8.77 -5.31
N LYS A 210 13.06 7.87 -5.95
CA LYS A 210 13.76 8.10 -7.21
C LYS A 210 13.57 6.94 -8.16
N VAL A 211 13.78 7.20 -9.45
CA VAL A 211 13.83 6.20 -10.51
C VAL A 211 15.19 6.26 -11.17
N GLU A 212 15.73 5.09 -11.50
CA GLU A 212 16.90 4.96 -12.38
C GLU A 212 16.39 4.89 -13.82
N ASP A 213 16.91 5.77 -14.68
CA ASP A 213 16.56 5.85 -16.09
C ASP A 213 17.73 5.27 -16.91
N ASP A 214 17.44 4.49 -17.94
CA ASP A 214 18.49 3.79 -18.72
C ASP A 214 19.40 4.75 -19.52
N TYR A 215 19.02 6.03 -19.63
CA TYR A 215 19.73 7.06 -20.39
C TYR A 215 20.16 8.27 -19.52
N MET A 216 19.43 8.57 -18.44
CA MET A 216 19.71 9.64 -17.49
C MET A 216 20.22 9.12 -16.14
N ASP A 217 20.93 9.96 -15.38
CA ASP A 217 21.21 9.68 -13.96
C ASP A 217 19.89 9.54 -13.15
N ILE A 218 19.99 9.07 -11.90
CA ILE A 218 18.89 8.92 -10.94
C ILE A 218 17.98 10.18 -10.88
N ILE A 219 16.69 10.02 -11.20
CA ILE A 219 15.70 11.10 -11.28
C ILE A 219 14.78 11.07 -10.04
N PRO A 220 14.58 12.20 -9.32
CA PRO A 220 13.58 12.27 -8.26
C PRO A 220 12.15 12.18 -8.82
N LEU A 221 11.29 11.42 -8.15
CA LEU A 221 9.89 11.28 -8.54
C LEU A 221 9.00 12.21 -7.72
N GLU A 222 8.53 13.30 -8.34
CA GLU A 222 7.57 14.24 -7.76
C GLU A 222 6.12 13.72 -7.87
N GLY A 223 5.29 14.01 -6.87
CA GLY A 223 3.85 13.80 -6.93
C GLY A 223 3.38 12.37 -6.61
N VAL A 224 4.28 11.50 -6.15
CA VAL A 224 4.01 10.10 -5.81
C VAL A 224 3.40 10.00 -4.42
N ARG A 225 2.32 9.22 -4.27
CA ARG A 225 1.67 8.98 -2.97
C ARG A 225 2.40 7.86 -2.23
N VAL A 226 3.01 8.18 -1.09
CA VAL A 226 3.66 7.22 -0.20
C VAL A 226 2.74 6.94 0.97
N VAL A 227 2.34 5.68 1.15
CA VAL A 227 1.54 5.19 2.28
C VAL A 227 2.47 4.50 3.28
N VAL A 228 2.38 4.89 4.54
CA VAL A 228 3.12 4.28 5.65
C VAL A 228 2.11 3.71 6.62
N LYS A 229 2.18 2.40 6.85
CA LYS A 229 1.23 1.70 7.74
C LYS A 229 1.90 0.91 8.85
N ARG A 230 1.17 0.79 9.95
CA ARG A 230 1.42 -0.16 11.04
C ARG A 230 0.06 -0.66 11.52
N TRP A 231 -0.24 -1.93 11.25
CA TRP A 231 -1.57 -2.50 11.52
C TRP A 231 -2.68 -1.67 10.85
N PHE A 232 -3.72 -1.33 11.60
CA PHE A 232 -4.91 -0.57 11.20
C PHE A 232 -4.70 0.95 11.22
N LYS A 233 -3.45 1.40 11.36
CA LYS A 233 -3.07 2.81 11.33
C LYS A 233 -2.20 3.07 10.11
N TRP A 234 -2.57 4.06 9.31
CA TRP A 234 -1.78 4.48 8.16
C TRP A 234 -1.74 5.98 8.04
N LYS A 235 -0.69 6.45 7.38
CA LYS A 235 -0.41 7.84 7.07
C LYS A 235 0.06 7.90 5.65
N HIS A 236 -0.08 9.05 5.03
CA HIS A 236 0.44 9.25 3.69
C HIS A 236 1.06 10.63 3.56
N ASP A 237 1.93 10.75 2.57
CA ASP A 237 2.42 12.03 2.08
C ASP A 237 2.64 11.93 0.57
N ILE A 238 2.80 13.07 -0.08
CA ILE A 238 3.08 13.17 -1.51
C ILE A 238 4.50 13.70 -1.69
N THR A 239 5.28 13.06 -2.54
CA THR A 239 6.66 13.48 -2.78
C THR A 239 6.74 14.87 -3.42
N ASP A 240 7.69 15.68 -2.94
CA ASP A 240 7.98 17.01 -3.49
C ASP A 240 8.82 16.94 -4.79
N LYS A 241 9.18 18.10 -5.35
CA LYS A 241 10.02 18.23 -6.55
C LYS A 241 11.39 17.53 -6.46
N ASP A 242 11.87 17.27 -5.25
CA ASP A 242 13.13 16.57 -4.99
C ASP A 242 12.86 15.09 -4.64
N GLY A 243 11.63 14.60 -4.81
CA GLY A 243 11.23 13.22 -4.52
C GLY A 243 11.03 12.94 -3.04
N LYS A 244 11.06 13.95 -2.16
CA LYS A 244 11.07 13.75 -0.70
C LYS A 244 9.66 13.70 -0.13
N PHE A 245 9.47 12.86 0.88
CA PHE A 245 8.22 12.76 1.64
C PHE A 245 8.48 12.68 3.15
N SER A 246 7.52 13.10 3.96
CA SER A 246 7.55 13.09 5.41
C SER A 246 6.13 12.96 5.99
N THR A 247 5.82 11.78 6.52
CA THR A 247 4.50 11.48 7.11
C THR A 247 4.39 11.93 8.58
N ALA A 248 3.17 11.94 9.13
CA ALA A 248 2.98 12.19 10.56
C ALA A 248 3.55 11.05 11.45
N LYS A 249 3.69 11.30 12.76
CA LYS A 249 4.55 10.46 13.61
C LYS A 249 3.96 9.08 13.95
N PHE A 250 4.80 8.05 14.06
CA PHE A 250 4.49 6.73 14.63
C PHE A 250 5.26 6.48 15.93
N ARG A 251 4.67 5.68 16.82
CA ARG A 251 5.34 5.23 18.06
C ARG A 251 6.33 4.09 17.80
N SER A 252 5.96 3.14 16.95
CA SER A 252 6.82 2.05 16.53
C SER A 252 7.84 2.55 15.50
N LYS A 253 9.13 2.24 15.68
CA LYS A 253 10.23 2.41 14.72
C LYS A 253 10.06 1.56 13.47
N THR A 254 9.22 0.54 13.55
CA THR A 254 9.01 -0.45 12.51
C THR A 254 7.66 -0.18 11.85
N VAL A 255 7.71 0.26 10.60
CA VAL A 255 6.54 0.53 9.77
C VAL A 255 6.70 -0.14 8.41
N LYS A 256 5.59 -0.30 7.69
CA LYS A 256 5.59 -0.76 6.29
C LYS A 256 5.34 0.45 5.41
N TYR A 257 6.23 0.71 4.47
CA TYR A 257 6.05 1.73 3.43
C TYR A 257 5.48 1.06 2.19
N GLY A 258 4.63 1.73 1.42
CA GLY A 258 4.23 1.31 0.08
C GLY A 258 3.94 2.54 -0.76
N ILE A 259 4.34 2.52 -2.03
CA ILE A 259 3.94 3.57 -2.97
C ILE A 259 2.60 3.15 -3.56
N LYS A 260 1.59 4.02 -3.50
CA LYS A 260 0.33 3.82 -4.18
C LYS A 260 0.38 4.56 -5.50
N TRP A 261 0.38 3.85 -6.63
CA TRP A 261 0.40 4.46 -7.97
C TRP A 261 -0.98 4.95 -8.41
N GLU A 262 -1.68 5.60 -7.49
CA GLU A 262 -3.00 6.16 -7.73
C GLU A 262 -3.17 7.48 -6.98
N ARG A 263 -3.68 8.46 -7.72
CA ARG A 263 -4.15 9.74 -7.23
C ARG A 263 -5.43 10.13 -7.97
N ARG A 264 -6.00 11.27 -7.59
CA ARG A 264 -7.16 11.84 -8.29
C ARG A 264 -6.85 12.15 -9.76
N ASP A 265 -5.59 12.49 -10.06
CA ASP A 265 -5.09 12.96 -11.35
C ASP A 265 -4.44 11.86 -12.21
N PHE A 266 -4.07 10.71 -11.64
CA PHE A 266 -3.55 9.56 -12.39
C PHE A 266 -3.83 8.23 -11.69
N ASP A 267 -3.91 7.16 -12.46
CA ASP A 267 -4.14 5.79 -11.97
C ASP A 267 -3.31 4.86 -12.85
N ILE A 268 -2.24 4.27 -12.30
CA ILE A 268 -1.42 3.27 -12.98
C ILE A 268 -1.87 1.91 -12.48
N ARG A 269 -2.30 1.05 -13.41
CA ARG A 269 -2.77 -0.31 -13.14
C ARG A 269 -1.85 -1.30 -13.84
N SER A 270 -1.63 -2.47 -13.23
CA SER A 270 -0.82 -3.56 -13.79
C SER A 270 -1.51 -4.32 -14.95
N GLY A 271 -2.74 -3.94 -15.32
CA GLY A 271 -3.53 -4.57 -16.38
C GLY A 271 -4.80 -5.27 -15.90
N SER A 272 -5.03 -5.36 -14.58
CA SER A 272 -6.28 -5.80 -13.94
C SER A 272 -6.94 -4.65 -13.15
N TYR A 273 -8.03 -4.94 -12.42
CA TYR A 273 -8.66 -4.01 -11.48
C TYR A 273 -7.87 -3.82 -10.17
N GLY A 274 -6.66 -4.40 -10.05
CA GLY A 274 -5.83 -4.31 -8.85
C GLY A 274 -5.14 -2.95 -8.67
N GLN A 275 -4.89 -2.60 -7.41
CA GLN A 275 -4.10 -1.43 -7.04
C GLN A 275 -2.63 -1.70 -7.34
N ALA A 276 -1.98 -0.86 -8.14
CA ALA A 276 -0.53 -0.95 -8.27
C ALA A 276 0.16 -0.31 -7.06
N TRP A 277 0.81 -1.16 -6.28
CA TRP A 277 1.76 -0.82 -5.23
C TRP A 277 3.19 -0.89 -5.75
N TYR A 278 4.10 -0.15 -5.13
CA TYR A 278 5.50 -0.56 -5.07
C TYR A 278 5.83 -0.87 -3.62
N ASN A 279 5.96 -2.18 -3.34
CA ASN A 279 6.55 -2.82 -2.18
C ASN A 279 6.06 -2.38 -0.79
N PHE A 280 5.42 -3.28 -0.02
CA PHE A 280 5.21 -3.13 1.43
C PHE A 280 6.37 -3.69 2.28
N VAL A 281 7.57 -3.14 2.13
CA VAL A 281 8.76 -3.64 2.85
C VAL A 281 8.77 -3.10 4.28
N LYS A 282 9.01 -3.99 5.26
CA LYS A 282 9.27 -3.63 6.65
C LYS A 282 10.56 -2.80 6.71
N LYS A 283 10.48 -1.58 7.24
CA LYS A 283 11.66 -0.73 7.45
C LYS A 283 11.74 -0.21 8.87
N GLU A 284 12.97 -0.11 9.33
CA GLU A 284 13.34 0.46 10.62
C GLU A 284 13.83 1.91 10.45
N LYS A 285 13.66 2.71 11.49
CA LYS A 285 14.19 4.07 11.56
C LYS A 285 15.67 4.10 11.12
N ASN A 286 15.97 4.88 10.07
CA ASN A 286 17.26 5.11 9.41
C ASN A 286 17.58 4.27 8.15
N LEU A 287 16.65 3.45 7.65
CA LEU A 287 16.79 2.82 6.33
C LEU A 287 16.05 3.65 5.29
N GLY A 288 16.79 4.35 4.43
CA GLY A 288 16.23 5.09 3.28
C GLY A 288 15.41 4.19 2.35
N ILE A 289 14.52 4.81 1.56
CA ILE A 289 13.88 4.18 0.41
C ILE A 289 14.72 4.42 -0.83
#